data_AF-A0A316LPM2-F1
#
_entry.id   AF-A0A316LPM2-F1
#
_cell.length_a   1.000
_cell.length_b   1.000
_cell.length_c   1.000
_cell.angle_alpha   90.00
_cell.angle_beta   90.00
_cell.angle_gamma   90.00
#
_symmetry.space_group_name_H-M   'P 1'
#
loop_
_entity.id
_entity.type
_entity.pdbx_description
1 polymer ?
#
loop_
_entity_poly.entity_id
_entity_poly.type
_entity_poly.pdbx_seq_one_letter_code
_entity_poly.pdbx_strand_id
1 'polypeptide(L)'
;MTDTIAAIATPPATGAIGIIRLSGPQARAVADRIFFPYSKPDGAALSALPPRCAHFGRVLDADGRLLDKALALVFPAPHSYTGEDCVELHCHGGLRLLDRVLSLCFANGARQAEAGEFTKRAFLNGRLDLTEAEAVADLIHAETLEGVRNAAGQLSGRLFEELSSIYNQLMDVTAHFTAYIDYTDEGVEPPDCAGAEAICRQSAKRLADLADSFAGGRLFTEGIRCAIVGRPNAGKSSLLNALCGFERSIVTDLAGTTRDTVEETVQVGPILLRLIDTAGLRSGAEAVEQLGIERTKAAVRQAGLVVAVFDGGEAFTEADRAVCSLLADTTVPIVAAVNKSDLPQRLDRAAAPALADAVSVSAATGAGLELLRQRICALCAADAVRPDGSMITNRRQAEALKRAAEAARHAAEALCAGFTPDIAWVDAEAALSAIGEVTGQTVNAEILSRVFERFCVGK
;
A
#
# COMPACT_ATOMS: atom_id res chain seq x y z
N MET A 1 28.47 -1.35 -0.95
CA MET A 1 28.27 -2.79 -0.69
C MET A 1 29.21 -3.58 -1.59
N THR A 2 29.61 -4.80 -1.21
CA THR A 2 30.71 -5.54 -1.89
C THR A 2 30.28 -6.81 -2.62
N ASP A 3 29.08 -7.34 -2.36
CA ASP A 3 28.58 -8.57 -2.98
C ASP A 3 27.62 -8.30 -4.15
N THR A 4 27.51 -9.27 -5.05
CA THR A 4 26.54 -9.27 -6.15
C THR A 4 25.37 -10.17 -5.80
N ILE A 5 24.16 -9.66 -5.93
CA ILE A 5 22.92 -10.40 -5.68
C ILE A 5 22.21 -10.76 -6.97
N ALA A 6 21.46 -11.86 -6.94
CA ALA A 6 20.58 -12.28 -8.02
C ALA A 6 19.25 -12.83 -7.48
N ALA A 7 18.17 -12.59 -8.23
CA ALA A 7 16.85 -13.17 -7.96
C ALA A 7 15.98 -13.21 -9.22
N ILE A 8 14.92 -14.00 -9.19
CA ILE A 8 13.83 -13.93 -10.17
C ILE A 8 12.98 -12.70 -9.83
N ALA A 9 12.82 -11.78 -10.78
CA ALA A 9 12.12 -10.50 -10.60
C ALA A 9 10.65 -10.53 -11.07
N THR A 10 10.22 -11.65 -11.66
CA THR A 10 8.83 -11.91 -12.08
C THR A 10 8.11 -12.81 -11.08
N PRO A 11 6.76 -12.78 -11.01
CA PRO A 11 6.00 -13.67 -10.13
C PRO A 11 6.36 -15.15 -10.33
N PRO A 12 6.30 -15.99 -9.28
CA PRO A 12 6.58 -17.43 -9.33
C PRO A 12 5.42 -18.21 -9.97
N ALA A 13 5.03 -17.80 -11.18
CA ALA A 13 3.98 -18.41 -11.99
C ALA A 13 4.52 -18.75 -13.38
N THR A 14 3.92 -19.74 -14.03
CA THR A 14 4.27 -20.03 -15.43
C THR A 14 3.79 -18.87 -16.30
N GLY A 15 4.68 -18.36 -17.15
CA GLY A 15 4.38 -17.26 -18.04
C GLY A 15 5.18 -17.34 -19.34
N ALA A 16 4.90 -16.42 -20.27
CA ALA A 16 5.66 -16.32 -21.51
C ALA A 16 7.14 -15.94 -21.25
N ILE A 17 7.37 -15.03 -20.30
CA ILE A 17 8.68 -14.46 -19.98
C ILE A 17 8.91 -14.52 -18.47
N GLY A 18 10.14 -14.82 -18.07
CA GLY A 18 10.62 -14.65 -16.70
C GLY A 18 11.92 -13.85 -16.69
N ILE A 19 12.10 -13.01 -15.69
CA ILE A 19 13.26 -12.11 -15.59
C ILE A 19 14.13 -12.54 -14.42
N ILE A 20 15.42 -12.73 -14.67
CA ILE A 20 16.44 -12.86 -13.62
C ILE A 20 17.23 -11.57 -13.58
N ARG A 21 17.27 -10.94 -12.41
CA ARG A 21 17.97 -9.67 -12.20
C ARG A 21 19.21 -9.92 -11.36
N LEU A 22 20.33 -9.33 -11.77
CA LEU A 22 21.58 -9.25 -11.02
C LEU A 22 21.88 -7.79 -10.66
N SER A 23 22.48 -7.55 -9.50
CA SER A 23 22.95 -6.23 -9.08
C SER A 23 24.21 -6.34 -8.21
N GLY A 24 25.18 -5.43 -8.44
CA GLY A 24 26.42 -5.33 -7.66
C GLY A 24 27.68 -5.39 -8.53
N PRO A 25 28.88 -5.31 -7.94
CA PRO A 25 30.14 -5.10 -8.66
C PRO A 25 30.53 -6.22 -9.64
N GLN A 26 30.03 -7.45 -9.45
CA GLN A 26 30.29 -8.59 -10.33
C GLN A 26 29.12 -8.91 -11.28
N ALA A 27 28.03 -8.13 -11.29
CA ALA A 27 26.82 -8.47 -12.06
C ALA A 27 27.10 -8.72 -13.55
N ARG A 28 27.93 -7.87 -14.17
CA ARG A 28 28.34 -8.02 -15.58
C ARG A 28 29.20 -9.26 -15.81
N ALA A 29 30.18 -9.49 -14.93
CA ALA A 29 31.09 -10.63 -15.03
C ALA A 29 30.37 -11.98 -14.84
N VAL A 30 29.37 -12.03 -13.94
CA VAL A 30 28.50 -13.19 -13.78
C VAL A 30 27.69 -13.44 -15.06
N ALA A 31 27.09 -12.38 -15.62
CA ALA A 31 26.28 -12.47 -16.82
C ALA A 31 27.08 -12.92 -18.05
N ASP A 32 28.31 -12.44 -18.22
CA ASP A 32 29.21 -12.81 -19.32
C ASP A 32 29.56 -14.31 -19.35
N ARG A 33 29.50 -14.99 -18.20
CA ARG A 33 29.78 -16.44 -18.10
C ARG A 33 28.59 -17.31 -18.45
N ILE A 34 27.37 -16.78 -18.42
CA ILE A 34 26.13 -17.55 -18.58
C ILE A 34 25.38 -17.19 -19.87
N PHE A 35 25.52 -15.96 -20.36
CA PHE A 35 24.82 -15.46 -21.54
C PHE A 35 25.79 -15.15 -22.69
N PHE A 36 25.48 -15.67 -23.88
CA PHE A 36 26.30 -15.54 -25.08
C PHE A 36 25.49 -14.90 -26.21
N PRO A 37 25.79 -13.64 -26.61
CA PRO A 37 25.08 -12.94 -27.68
C PRO A 37 25.21 -13.64 -29.06
N TYR A 38 24.18 -13.53 -29.91
CA TYR A 38 24.25 -13.96 -31.32
C TYR A 38 24.85 -12.89 -32.25
N SER A 39 24.65 -11.62 -31.92
CA SER A 39 24.93 -10.49 -32.80
C SER A 39 26.42 -10.11 -32.78
N LYS A 40 27.16 -10.59 -33.78
CA LYS A 40 28.48 -10.17 -34.32
C LYS A 40 29.64 -11.17 -34.15
N PRO A 41 30.63 -11.17 -35.08
CA PRO A 41 31.75 -12.11 -35.09
C PRO A 41 32.70 -11.81 -33.92
N ASP A 42 33.32 -12.86 -33.38
CA ASP A 42 34.32 -12.86 -32.31
C ASP A 42 33.81 -12.68 -30.87
N GLY A 43 32.92 -13.58 -30.40
CA GLY A 43 32.85 -13.97 -28.99
C GLY A 43 32.71 -12.85 -27.95
N ALA A 44 32.22 -11.67 -28.33
CA ALA A 44 32.18 -10.51 -27.47
C ALA A 44 31.26 -10.76 -26.26
N ALA A 45 31.78 -10.48 -25.07
CA ALA A 45 31.06 -10.58 -23.82
C ALA A 45 29.87 -9.60 -23.80
N LEU A 46 28.79 -9.95 -23.11
CA LEU A 46 27.60 -9.10 -22.97
C LEU A 46 27.97 -7.71 -22.40
N SER A 47 28.91 -7.66 -21.47
CA SER A 47 29.42 -6.43 -20.84
C SER A 47 30.12 -5.46 -21.79
N ALA A 48 30.60 -5.94 -22.95
CA ALA A 48 31.25 -5.12 -23.97
C ALA A 48 30.25 -4.53 -24.98
N LEU A 49 28.98 -4.97 -24.93
CA LEU A 49 27.94 -4.47 -25.83
C LEU A 49 27.35 -3.15 -25.34
N PRO A 50 26.70 -2.36 -26.23
CA PRO A 50 26.05 -1.12 -25.84
C PRO A 50 25.06 -1.33 -24.67
N PRO A 51 25.20 -0.57 -23.57
CA PRO A 51 24.32 -0.69 -22.42
C PRO A 51 22.91 -0.19 -22.76
N ARG A 52 21.91 -0.66 -22.01
CA ARG A 52 20.48 -0.31 -22.18
C ARG A 52 19.92 -0.63 -23.58
N CYS A 53 20.57 -1.56 -24.29
CA CYS A 53 20.05 -2.18 -25.50
C CYS A 53 19.69 -3.63 -25.20
N ALA A 54 18.63 -4.14 -25.82
CA ALA A 54 18.28 -5.55 -25.75
C ALA A 54 19.19 -6.35 -26.68
N HIS A 55 19.90 -7.32 -26.12
CA HIS A 55 20.79 -8.21 -26.86
C HIS A 55 20.19 -9.61 -26.92
N PHE A 56 20.03 -10.18 -28.11
CA PHE A 56 19.53 -11.54 -28.29
C PHE A 56 20.68 -12.55 -28.28
N GLY A 57 20.51 -13.65 -27.56
CA GLY A 57 21.56 -14.62 -27.33
C GLY A 57 21.06 -15.95 -26.81
N ARG A 58 21.98 -16.72 -26.24
CA ARG A 58 21.74 -18.03 -25.64
C ARG A 58 22.24 -18.06 -24.20
N VAL A 59 21.47 -18.72 -23.35
CA VAL A 59 21.88 -19.08 -21.98
C VAL A 59 22.37 -20.51 -22.00
N LEU A 60 23.58 -20.74 -21.53
CA LEU A 60 24.21 -22.07 -21.50
C LEU A 60 24.41 -22.53 -20.05
N ASP A 61 24.33 -23.84 -19.82
CA ASP A 61 24.73 -24.43 -18.54
C ASP A 61 26.26 -24.60 -18.41
N ALA A 62 26.70 -25.13 -17.26
CA ALA A 62 28.11 -25.37 -16.98
C ALA A 62 28.79 -26.35 -17.95
N ASP A 63 28.02 -27.24 -18.59
CA ASP A 63 28.52 -28.18 -19.60
C ASP A 63 28.48 -27.58 -21.02
N GLY A 64 28.06 -26.32 -21.16
CA GLY A 64 27.88 -25.63 -22.44
C GLY A 64 26.60 -26.01 -23.20
N ARG A 65 25.65 -26.70 -22.56
CA ARG A 65 24.37 -27.08 -23.18
C ARG A 65 23.41 -25.92 -23.18
N LEU A 66 22.62 -25.81 -24.26
CA LEU A 66 21.61 -24.77 -24.40
C LEU A 66 20.49 -24.97 -23.38
N LEU A 67 20.28 -23.98 -22.52
CA LEU A 67 19.12 -23.90 -21.64
C LEU A 67 18.01 -23.07 -22.29
N ASP A 68 18.36 -21.91 -22.85
CA ASP A 68 17.38 -21.00 -23.44
C ASP A 68 17.95 -20.08 -24.52
N LYS A 69 17.07 -19.55 -25.38
CA LYS A 69 17.34 -18.39 -26.23
C LYS A 69 16.60 -17.19 -25.65
N ALA A 70 17.36 -16.21 -25.17
CA ALA A 70 16.87 -15.15 -24.29
C ALA A 70 17.34 -13.76 -24.74
N LEU A 71 16.76 -12.72 -24.16
CA LEU A 71 17.28 -11.35 -24.24
C LEU A 71 18.08 -11.02 -22.98
N ALA A 72 19.08 -10.16 -23.11
CA ALA A 72 19.82 -9.61 -21.98
C ALA A 72 19.97 -8.09 -22.10
N LEU A 73 19.92 -7.41 -20.96
CA LEU A 73 20.13 -5.96 -20.84
C LEU A 73 21.17 -5.66 -19.75
N VAL A 74 22.05 -4.71 -20.03
CA VAL A 74 23.08 -4.24 -19.08
C VAL A 74 22.80 -2.79 -18.71
N PHE A 75 22.79 -2.49 -17.41
CA PHE A 75 22.60 -1.16 -16.83
C PHE A 75 23.84 -0.79 -15.99
N PRO A 76 24.81 -0.07 -16.57
CA PRO A 76 25.97 0.42 -15.85
C PRO A 76 25.62 1.36 -14.69
N ALA A 77 26.34 1.23 -13.57
CA ALA A 77 26.35 2.24 -12.52
C ALA A 77 26.76 3.62 -13.08
N PRO A 78 26.23 4.74 -12.54
CA PRO A 78 25.18 4.83 -11.52
C PRO A 78 23.75 4.74 -12.10
N HIS A 79 23.60 4.47 -13.40
CA HIS A 79 22.36 4.60 -14.14
C HIS A 79 21.57 3.29 -14.21
N SER A 80 21.28 2.74 -13.05
CA SER A 80 20.47 1.54 -12.86
C SER A 80 19.41 1.77 -11.77
N TYR A 81 18.56 0.77 -11.55
CA TYR A 81 17.58 0.80 -10.47
C TYR A 81 18.26 0.93 -9.09
N THR A 82 19.25 0.07 -8.81
CA THR A 82 19.94 0.08 -7.51
C THR A 82 21.02 1.16 -7.41
N GLY A 83 21.42 1.80 -8.51
CA GLY A 83 22.61 2.65 -8.57
C GLY A 83 23.92 1.88 -8.77
N GLU A 84 23.89 0.54 -8.75
CA GLU A 84 25.04 -0.33 -9.02
C GLU A 84 25.00 -0.88 -10.44
N ASP A 85 26.02 -1.63 -10.84
CA ASP A 85 25.93 -2.41 -12.07
C ASP A 85 24.78 -3.42 -11.97
N CYS A 86 23.87 -3.39 -12.93
CA CYS A 86 22.75 -4.32 -13.01
C CYS A 86 22.69 -5.01 -14.36
N VAL A 87 22.25 -6.27 -14.35
CA VAL A 87 21.97 -7.05 -15.56
C VAL A 87 20.62 -7.72 -15.43
N GLU A 88 19.84 -7.73 -16.50
CA GLU A 88 18.59 -8.49 -16.57
C GLU A 88 18.66 -9.53 -17.69
N LEU A 89 18.30 -10.77 -17.36
CA LEU A 89 18.14 -11.87 -18.30
C LEU A 89 16.65 -12.17 -18.45
N HIS A 90 16.15 -12.02 -19.67
CA HIS A 90 14.74 -12.18 -20.03
C HIS A 90 14.59 -13.53 -20.75
N CYS A 91 14.33 -14.56 -19.96
CA CYS A 91 14.18 -15.95 -20.40
C CYS A 91 12.70 -16.30 -20.64
N HIS A 92 12.44 -17.47 -21.23
CA HIS A 92 11.10 -18.04 -21.21
C HIS A 92 10.64 -18.31 -19.76
N GLY A 93 9.37 -18.04 -19.46
CA GLY A 93 8.81 -18.03 -18.10
C GLY A 93 8.51 -19.41 -17.49
N GLY A 94 9.35 -20.42 -17.77
CA GLY A 94 9.24 -21.73 -17.16
C GLY A 94 9.95 -21.79 -15.80
N LEU A 95 9.24 -22.15 -14.73
CA LEU A 95 9.77 -22.13 -13.35
C LEU A 95 11.10 -22.89 -13.21
N ARG A 96 11.18 -24.12 -13.75
CA ARG A 96 12.41 -24.94 -13.71
C ARG A 96 13.57 -24.32 -14.49
N LEU A 97 13.28 -23.63 -15.59
CA LEU A 97 14.29 -22.93 -16.37
C LEU A 97 14.84 -21.75 -15.57
N LEU A 98 13.96 -20.92 -15.00
CA LEU A 98 14.36 -19.76 -14.20
C LEU A 98 15.18 -20.18 -12.97
N ASP A 99 14.75 -21.22 -12.24
CA ASP A 99 15.52 -21.79 -11.12
C ASP A 99 16.92 -22.23 -11.55
N ARG A 100 17.02 -22.87 -12.73
CA ARG A 100 18.30 -23.35 -13.26
C ARG A 100 19.22 -22.19 -13.64
N VAL A 101 18.71 -21.17 -14.32
CA VAL A 101 19.51 -19.99 -14.69
C VAL A 101 19.91 -19.20 -13.44
N LEU A 102 19.03 -19.06 -12.46
CA LEU A 102 19.37 -18.44 -11.17
C LEU A 102 20.49 -19.20 -10.44
N SER A 103 20.41 -20.54 -10.44
CA SER A 103 21.48 -21.39 -9.87
C SER A 103 22.82 -21.19 -10.58
N LEU A 104 22.82 -20.94 -11.90
CA LEU A 104 24.05 -20.59 -12.64
C LEU A 104 24.60 -19.24 -12.21
N CYS A 105 23.76 -18.24 -11.95
CA CYS A 105 24.21 -16.97 -11.38
C CYS A 105 24.95 -17.20 -10.05
N PHE A 106 24.40 -18.07 -9.18
CA PHE A 106 25.03 -18.39 -7.90
C PHE A 106 26.37 -19.11 -8.05
N ALA A 107 26.42 -20.12 -8.93
CA ALA A 107 27.65 -20.85 -9.23
C ALA A 107 28.77 -19.93 -9.79
N ASN A 108 28.41 -18.78 -10.35
CA ASN A 108 29.34 -17.82 -10.96
C ASN A 108 29.69 -16.62 -10.06
N GLY A 109 29.21 -16.58 -8.81
CA GLY A 109 29.64 -15.58 -7.81
C GLY A 109 28.54 -14.66 -7.29
N ALA A 110 27.29 -14.78 -7.76
CA ALA A 110 26.17 -14.07 -7.16
C ALA A 110 25.67 -14.78 -5.88
N ARG A 111 25.11 -14.04 -4.94
CA ARG A 111 24.32 -14.57 -3.81
C ARG A 111 22.83 -14.39 -4.10
N GLN A 112 21.98 -15.19 -3.46
CA GLN A 112 20.54 -14.94 -3.47
C GLN A 112 20.23 -13.59 -2.80
N ALA A 113 19.44 -12.75 -3.47
CA ALA A 113 18.95 -11.51 -2.88
C ALA A 113 17.98 -11.79 -1.71
N GLU A 114 18.05 -10.97 -0.68
CA GLU A 114 17.05 -10.92 0.39
C GLU A 114 15.77 -10.22 -0.08
N ALA A 115 14.70 -10.32 0.72
CA ALA A 115 13.45 -9.59 0.50
C ALA A 115 13.72 -8.08 0.46
N GLY A 116 13.23 -7.40 -0.58
CA GLY A 116 13.42 -5.96 -0.75
C GLY A 116 14.85 -5.50 -1.00
N GLU A 117 15.83 -6.41 -1.14
CA GLU A 117 17.25 -6.01 -1.14
C GLU A 117 17.60 -5.08 -2.33
N PHE A 118 17.00 -5.28 -3.51
CA PHE A 118 17.20 -4.39 -4.64
C PHE A 118 16.72 -2.96 -4.35
N THR A 119 15.53 -2.83 -3.76
CA THR A 119 14.95 -1.53 -3.37
C THR A 119 15.76 -0.89 -2.23
N LYS A 120 16.20 -1.68 -1.25
CA LYS A 120 17.10 -1.26 -0.16
C LYS A 120 18.42 -0.69 -0.69
N ARG A 121 19.02 -1.34 -1.70
CA ARG A 121 20.24 -0.85 -2.35
C ARG A 121 20.00 0.45 -3.11
N ALA A 122 18.86 0.59 -3.78
CA ALA A 122 18.47 1.84 -4.43
C ALA A 122 18.40 3.00 -3.40
N PHE A 123 17.74 2.77 -2.26
CA PHE A 123 17.69 3.74 -1.15
C PHE A 123 19.09 4.09 -0.62
N LEU A 124 19.90 3.09 -0.29
CA LEU A 124 21.24 3.31 0.28
C LEU A 124 22.23 3.99 -0.70
N ASN A 125 22.00 3.88 -2.00
CA ASN A 125 22.77 4.58 -3.03
C ASN A 125 22.14 5.94 -3.41
N GLY A 126 21.15 6.43 -2.66
CA GLY A 126 20.51 7.73 -2.89
C GLY A 126 19.71 7.82 -4.19
N ARG A 127 19.27 6.68 -4.74
CA ARG A 127 18.40 6.63 -5.93
C ARG A 127 16.94 6.89 -5.58
N LEU A 128 16.56 6.57 -4.34
CA LEU A 128 15.23 6.74 -3.77
C LEU A 128 15.37 7.26 -2.33
N ASP A 129 14.42 8.05 -1.85
CA ASP A 129 14.21 8.25 -0.41
C ASP A 129 13.34 7.12 0.19
N LEU A 130 13.14 7.11 1.52
CA LEU A 130 12.42 6.02 2.17
C LEU A 130 10.92 6.01 1.84
N THR A 131 10.32 7.18 1.58
CA THR A 131 8.92 7.27 1.17
C THR A 131 8.73 6.74 -0.25
N GLU A 132 9.63 7.08 -1.17
CA GLU A 132 9.66 6.52 -2.53
C GLU A 132 9.89 5.00 -2.52
N ALA A 133 10.79 4.52 -1.65
CA ALA A 133 11.02 3.09 -1.48
C ALA A 133 9.76 2.36 -1.02
N GLU A 134 9.07 2.84 0.03
CA GLU A 134 7.80 2.29 0.50
C GLU A 134 6.71 2.34 -0.60
N ALA A 135 6.67 3.41 -1.39
CA ALA A 135 5.73 3.55 -2.50
C ALA A 135 5.92 2.49 -3.61
N VAL A 136 7.12 1.91 -3.77
CA VAL A 136 7.34 0.78 -4.68
C VAL A 136 6.52 -0.43 -4.24
N ALA A 137 6.51 -0.76 -2.94
CA ALA A 137 5.71 -1.86 -2.42
C ALA A 137 4.21 -1.57 -2.57
N ASP A 138 3.78 -0.36 -2.19
CA ASP A 138 2.39 0.05 -2.31
C ASP A 138 1.90 -0.04 -3.77
N LEU A 139 2.72 0.34 -4.75
CA LEU A 139 2.38 0.26 -6.17
C LEU A 139 2.23 -1.19 -6.66
N ILE A 140 3.05 -2.11 -6.16
CA ILE A 140 2.99 -3.53 -6.52
C ILE A 140 1.75 -4.20 -5.92
N HIS A 141 1.38 -3.81 -4.69
CA HIS A 141 0.29 -4.42 -3.93
C HIS A 141 -1.05 -3.69 -4.06
N ALA A 142 -1.11 -2.57 -4.76
CA ALA A 142 -2.34 -1.80 -4.91
C ALA A 142 -3.44 -2.60 -5.62
N GLU A 143 -4.58 -2.74 -4.95
CA GLU A 143 -5.78 -3.43 -5.46
C GLU A 143 -6.83 -2.45 -6.01
N THR A 144 -6.60 -1.14 -5.89
CA THR A 144 -7.47 -0.06 -6.42
C THR A 144 -6.69 0.90 -7.32
N LEU A 145 -7.37 1.52 -8.28
CA LEU A 145 -6.76 2.54 -9.16
C LEU A 145 -6.29 3.76 -8.37
N GLU A 146 -7.01 4.12 -7.33
CA GLU A 146 -6.70 5.21 -6.41
C GLU A 146 -5.44 4.89 -5.60
N GLY A 147 -5.29 3.66 -5.11
CA GLY A 147 -4.06 3.18 -4.48
C GLY A 147 -2.86 3.26 -5.44
N VAL A 148 -3.04 2.82 -6.70
CA VAL A 148 -2.01 2.93 -7.76
C VAL A 148 -1.63 4.39 -8.00
N ARG A 149 -2.61 5.30 -8.12
CA ARG A 149 -2.36 6.73 -8.35
C ARG A 149 -1.58 7.37 -7.20
N ASN A 150 -1.96 7.07 -5.95
CA ASN A 150 -1.27 7.61 -4.79
C ASN A 150 0.18 7.08 -4.71
N ALA A 151 0.37 5.77 -4.85
CA ALA A 151 1.70 5.16 -4.83
C ALA A 151 2.59 5.69 -5.96
N ALA A 152 2.05 5.86 -7.17
CA ALA A 152 2.78 6.47 -8.28
C ALA A 152 3.15 7.94 -8.01
N GLY A 153 2.29 8.70 -7.36
CA GLY A 153 2.57 10.08 -6.97
C GLY A 153 3.67 10.17 -5.90
N GLN A 154 3.64 9.29 -4.89
CA GLN A 154 4.70 9.19 -3.88
C GLN A 154 6.03 8.74 -4.48
N LEU A 155 6.00 7.73 -5.36
CA LEU A 155 7.18 7.27 -6.10
C LEU A 155 7.79 8.35 -7.01
N SER A 156 6.99 9.36 -7.37
CA SER A 156 7.46 10.52 -8.13
C SER A 156 7.99 11.64 -7.23
N GLY A 157 8.13 11.40 -5.92
CA GLY A 157 8.73 12.32 -4.95
C GLY A 157 7.76 13.32 -4.30
N ARG A 158 6.45 13.27 -4.56
CA ARG A 158 5.51 14.31 -4.06
C ARG A 158 5.48 14.44 -2.54
N LEU A 159 5.38 13.32 -1.82
CA LEU A 159 5.40 13.34 -0.36
C LEU A 159 6.77 13.81 0.18
N PHE A 160 7.86 13.36 -0.45
CA PHE A 160 9.21 13.78 -0.08
C PHE A 160 9.43 15.29 -0.27
N GLU A 161 8.99 15.87 -1.38
CA GLU A 161 9.06 17.31 -1.65
C GLU A 161 8.28 18.11 -0.59
N GLU A 162 7.07 17.66 -0.25
CA GLU A 162 6.25 18.31 0.76
C GLU A 162 6.90 18.27 2.15
N LEU A 163 7.41 17.11 2.57
CA LEU A 163 8.09 16.95 3.85
C LEU A 163 9.42 17.70 3.88
N SER A 164 10.17 17.71 2.79
CA SER A 164 11.43 18.45 2.68
C SER A 164 11.22 19.95 2.81
N SER A 165 10.13 20.47 2.25
CA SER A 165 9.75 21.89 2.43
C SER A 165 9.50 22.22 3.90
N ILE A 166 8.79 21.37 4.65
CA ILE A 166 8.53 21.57 6.09
C ILE A 166 9.83 21.41 6.89
N TYR A 167 10.62 20.38 6.57
CA TYR A 167 11.89 20.09 7.21
C TYR A 167 12.85 21.28 7.11
N ASN A 168 13.04 21.83 5.91
CA ASN A 168 13.95 22.97 5.71
C ASN A 168 13.50 24.21 6.50
N GLN A 169 12.19 24.48 6.57
CA GLN A 169 11.67 25.60 7.36
C GLN A 169 11.95 25.45 8.86
N LEU A 170 11.77 24.24 9.40
CA LEU A 170 12.08 23.94 10.80
C LEU A 170 13.60 23.94 11.05
N MET A 171 14.40 23.49 10.08
CA MET A 171 15.86 23.50 10.15
C MET A 171 16.42 24.91 10.22
N ASP A 172 15.84 25.85 9.46
CA ASP A 172 16.23 27.26 9.54
C ASP A 172 15.97 27.82 10.94
N VAL A 173 14.81 27.48 11.55
CA VAL A 173 14.48 27.86 12.93
C VAL A 173 15.49 27.28 13.93
N THR A 174 15.79 25.97 13.84
CA THR A 174 16.73 25.33 14.78
C THR A 174 18.15 25.85 14.60
N ALA A 175 18.58 26.16 13.37
CA ALA A 175 19.89 26.76 13.11
C ALA A 175 20.04 28.14 13.77
N HIS A 176 19.01 29.00 13.69
CA HIS A 176 19.01 30.30 14.36
C HIS A 176 19.04 30.17 15.89
N PHE A 177 18.25 29.26 16.46
CA PHE A 177 18.27 29.01 17.90
C PHE A 177 19.63 28.46 18.35
N THR A 178 20.20 27.50 17.63
CA THR A 178 21.52 26.92 17.93
C THR A 178 22.59 28.00 17.95
N ALA A 179 22.64 28.87 16.93
CA ALA A 179 23.59 29.97 16.88
C ALA A 179 23.44 30.94 18.06
N TYR A 180 22.20 31.25 18.46
CA TYR A 180 21.96 32.13 19.60
C TYR A 180 22.34 31.49 20.94
N ILE A 181 22.06 30.19 21.12
CA ILE A 181 22.34 29.43 22.36
C ILE A 181 23.84 29.20 22.55
N ASP A 182 24.56 28.81 21.49
CA ASP A 182 25.98 28.44 21.59
C ASP A 182 26.91 29.65 21.66
N TYR A 183 26.48 30.81 21.15
CA TYR A 183 27.31 32.02 21.00
C TYR A 183 26.71 33.26 21.69
N THR A 184 26.05 33.07 22.84
CA THR A 184 25.42 34.17 23.60
C THR A 184 26.36 35.33 23.93
N ASP A 185 27.65 35.03 24.14
CA ASP A 185 28.67 36.02 24.52
C ASP A 185 29.33 36.72 23.31
N GLU A 186 29.07 36.25 22.09
CA GLU A 186 29.66 36.79 20.85
C GLU A 186 28.80 37.88 20.20
N GLY A 187 27.72 38.31 20.87
CA GLY A 187 26.85 39.39 20.38
C GLY A 187 25.95 38.99 19.21
N VAL A 188 25.59 37.70 19.11
CA VAL A 188 24.61 37.21 18.14
C VAL A 188 23.26 37.88 18.36
N GLU A 189 22.63 38.34 17.27
CA GLU A 189 21.32 38.96 17.34
C GLU A 189 20.26 37.97 17.85
N PRO A 190 19.33 38.39 18.73
CA PRO A 190 18.25 37.53 19.18
C PRO A 190 17.40 37.02 18.00
N PRO A 191 16.96 35.75 18.04
CA PRO A 191 16.15 35.19 16.96
C PRO A 191 14.78 35.86 16.88
N ASP A 192 14.19 35.89 15.68
CA ASP A 192 12.81 36.30 15.48
C ASP A 192 11.85 35.22 16.02
N CYS A 193 11.54 35.28 17.31
CA CYS A 193 10.66 34.34 17.97
C CYS A 193 9.24 34.34 17.39
N ALA A 194 8.74 35.48 16.88
CA ALA A 194 7.41 35.57 16.30
C ALA A 194 7.36 34.88 14.93
N GLY A 195 8.38 35.09 14.09
CA GLY A 195 8.56 34.36 12.84
C GLY A 195 8.71 32.85 13.06
N ALA A 196 9.54 32.45 14.02
CA ALA A 196 9.72 31.05 14.40
C ALA A 196 8.41 30.40 14.90
N GLU A 197 7.62 31.11 15.72
CA GLU A 197 6.32 30.63 16.20
C GLU A 197 5.36 30.37 15.03
N ALA A 198 5.28 31.30 14.09
CA ALA A 198 4.43 31.16 12.90
C ALA A 198 4.85 29.95 12.04
N ILE A 199 6.16 29.76 11.83
CA ILE A 199 6.70 28.61 11.08
C ILE A 199 6.36 27.29 11.78
N CYS A 200 6.58 27.20 13.09
CA CYS A 200 6.29 26.00 13.87
C CYS A 200 4.79 25.67 13.84
N ARG A 201 3.92 26.68 14.01
CA ARG A 201 2.47 26.53 13.98
C ARG A 201 1.96 26.09 12.60
N GLN A 202 2.50 26.67 11.53
CA GLN A 202 2.15 26.27 10.16
C GLN A 202 2.61 24.84 9.86
N SER A 203 3.83 24.49 10.26
CA SER A 203 4.41 23.16 10.10
C SER A 203 3.58 22.11 10.84
N ALA A 204 3.23 22.37 12.10
CA ALA A 204 2.39 21.50 12.92
C ALA A 204 1.04 21.21 12.24
N LYS A 205 0.39 22.24 11.69
CA LYS A 205 -0.88 22.07 10.97
C LYS A 205 -0.71 21.18 9.72
N ARG A 206 0.27 21.46 8.88
CA ARG A 206 0.52 20.68 7.65
C ARG A 206 0.84 19.22 7.96
N LEU A 207 1.67 18.96 8.97
CA LEU A 207 2.02 17.62 9.41
C LEU A 207 0.79 16.87 9.98
N ALA A 208 -0.07 17.56 10.72
CA ALA A 208 -1.33 17.01 11.21
C ALA A 208 -2.28 16.67 10.06
N ASP A 209 -2.46 17.56 9.08
CA ASP A 209 -3.29 17.34 7.90
C ASP A 209 -2.80 16.10 7.10
N LEU A 210 -1.49 15.96 6.92
CA LEU A 210 -0.89 14.76 6.31
C LEU A 210 -1.16 13.50 7.16
N ALA A 211 -0.94 13.56 8.46
CA ALA A 211 -1.18 12.42 9.35
C ALA A 211 -2.65 11.99 9.38
N ASP A 212 -3.59 12.93 9.33
CA ASP A 212 -5.03 12.68 9.33
C ASP A 212 -5.52 12.08 8.01
N SER A 213 -4.79 12.31 6.91
CA SER A 213 -5.06 11.65 5.63
C SER A 213 -4.91 10.12 5.68
N PHE A 214 -4.23 9.58 6.70
CA PHE A 214 -4.00 8.13 6.86
C PHE A 214 -5.28 7.31 6.89
N ALA A 215 -6.34 7.81 7.54
CA ALA A 215 -7.60 7.11 7.60
C ALA A 215 -8.19 6.90 6.19
N GLY A 216 -8.13 7.94 5.34
CA GLY A 216 -8.54 7.87 3.94
C GLY A 216 -7.60 7.02 3.10
N GLY A 217 -6.28 7.11 3.32
CA GLY A 217 -5.27 6.32 2.61
C GLY A 217 -5.48 4.82 2.76
N ARG A 218 -5.83 4.37 3.97
CA ARG A 218 -6.15 2.95 4.21
C ARG A 218 -7.38 2.47 3.44
N LEU A 219 -8.36 3.33 3.18
CA LEU A 219 -9.55 2.92 2.41
C LEU A 219 -9.17 2.50 0.98
N PHE A 220 -8.16 3.14 0.40
CA PHE A 220 -7.70 2.85 -0.96
C PHE A 220 -6.67 1.71 -1.02
N THR A 221 -5.82 1.56 0.00
CA THR A 221 -4.79 0.51 0.01
C THR A 221 -5.26 -0.78 0.65
N GLU A 222 -5.88 -0.71 1.82
CA GLU A 222 -6.36 -1.88 2.56
C GLU A 222 -7.82 -2.19 2.28
N GLY A 223 -8.63 -1.24 1.79
CA GLY A 223 -10.07 -1.44 1.66
C GLY A 223 -10.81 -1.42 3.00
N ILE A 224 -12.10 -1.73 2.96
CA ILE A 224 -13.01 -1.67 4.11
C ILE A 224 -13.55 -3.06 4.39
N ARG A 225 -13.36 -3.54 5.63
CA ARG A 225 -14.02 -4.77 6.10
C ARG A 225 -15.53 -4.56 6.12
N CYS A 226 -16.25 -5.33 5.32
CA CYS A 226 -17.68 -5.20 5.10
C CYS A 226 -18.43 -6.45 5.56
N ALA A 227 -19.31 -6.30 6.54
CA ALA A 227 -20.23 -7.36 6.96
C ALA A 227 -21.55 -7.24 6.18
N ILE A 228 -21.98 -8.31 5.52
CA ILE A 228 -23.31 -8.38 4.89
C ILE A 228 -24.26 -9.09 5.83
N VAL A 229 -25.16 -8.37 6.50
CA VAL A 229 -26.08 -8.95 7.49
C VAL A 229 -27.50 -9.03 6.93
N GLY A 230 -28.30 -9.94 7.47
CA GLY A 230 -29.68 -10.12 7.04
C GLY A 230 -30.14 -11.55 7.33
N ARG A 231 -31.45 -11.75 7.42
CA ARG A 231 -32.03 -13.07 7.68
C ARG A 231 -31.68 -14.10 6.60
N PRO A 232 -31.84 -15.42 6.86
CA PRO A 232 -31.75 -16.43 5.82
C PRO A 232 -32.65 -16.09 4.62
N ASN A 233 -32.17 -16.35 3.40
CA ASN A 233 -32.89 -16.13 2.14
C ASN A 233 -33.27 -14.67 1.79
N ALA A 234 -32.78 -13.67 2.53
CA ALA A 234 -32.89 -12.25 2.15
C ALA A 234 -32.14 -11.89 0.85
N GLY A 235 -31.33 -12.82 0.33
CA GLY A 235 -30.57 -12.66 -0.91
C GLY A 235 -29.21 -11.99 -0.74
N LYS A 236 -28.56 -12.15 0.43
CA LYS A 236 -27.21 -11.67 0.73
C LYS A 236 -26.18 -12.11 -0.33
N SER A 237 -26.09 -13.42 -0.58
CA SER A 237 -25.13 -14.00 -1.55
C SER A 237 -25.48 -13.59 -2.99
N SER A 238 -26.76 -13.46 -3.32
CA SER A 238 -27.19 -12.94 -4.62
C SER A 238 -26.79 -11.48 -4.81
N LEU A 239 -26.99 -10.63 -3.79
CA LEU A 239 -26.59 -9.22 -3.82
C LEU A 239 -25.08 -9.09 -3.97
N LEU A 240 -24.32 -9.91 -3.26
CA LEU A 240 -22.87 -9.95 -3.34
C LEU A 240 -22.40 -10.33 -4.74
N ASN A 241 -22.91 -11.42 -5.29
CA ASN A 241 -22.60 -11.83 -6.67
C ASN A 241 -22.97 -10.74 -7.69
N ALA A 242 -24.09 -10.04 -7.47
CA ALA A 242 -24.52 -8.96 -8.32
C ALA A 242 -23.59 -7.74 -8.21
N LEU A 243 -23.11 -7.40 -7.01
CA LEU A 243 -22.09 -6.36 -6.81
C LEU A 243 -20.74 -6.75 -7.46
N CYS A 244 -20.36 -8.03 -7.41
CA CYS A 244 -19.16 -8.55 -8.09
C CYS A 244 -19.28 -8.58 -9.62
N GLY A 245 -20.50 -8.63 -10.16
CA GLY A 245 -20.77 -8.90 -11.57
C GLY A 245 -20.58 -7.72 -12.52
N PHE A 246 -20.44 -6.50 -12.00
CA PHE A 246 -20.28 -5.28 -12.83
C PHE A 246 -18.83 -4.86 -13.03
N GLU A 247 -17.93 -5.11 -12.07
CA GLU A 247 -16.50 -4.85 -12.17
C GLU A 247 -15.73 -5.90 -11.35
N ARG A 248 -15.44 -7.07 -11.95
CA ARG A 248 -14.49 -7.99 -11.32
C ARG A 248 -13.11 -7.35 -11.33
N SER A 249 -12.64 -6.91 -10.17
CA SER A 249 -11.20 -6.87 -9.93
C SER A 249 -10.70 -8.32 -10.05
N ILE A 250 -9.77 -8.56 -10.98
CA ILE A 250 -9.06 -9.83 -11.06
C ILE A 250 -8.11 -9.85 -9.87
N VAL A 251 -8.61 -10.28 -8.71
CA VAL A 251 -7.73 -10.61 -7.60
C VAL A 251 -7.03 -11.91 -7.98
N THR A 252 -5.73 -11.80 -8.16
CA THR A 252 -4.88 -12.96 -8.39
C THR A 252 -4.62 -13.61 -7.05
N ASP A 253 -4.82 -14.93 -6.97
CA ASP A 253 -4.35 -15.73 -5.85
C ASP A 253 -2.82 -15.68 -5.84
N LEU A 254 -2.23 -14.69 -5.17
CA LEU A 254 -0.82 -14.74 -4.82
C LEU A 254 -0.67 -15.80 -3.73
N ALA A 255 -0.09 -16.95 -4.11
CA ALA A 255 0.22 -18.03 -3.20
C ALA A 255 1.12 -17.52 -2.06
N GLY A 256 0.56 -17.40 -0.85
CA GLY A 256 1.33 -16.97 0.32
C GLY A 256 0.50 -16.56 1.55
N THR A 257 -0.76 -16.15 1.40
CA THR A 257 -1.60 -15.73 2.54
C THR A 257 -2.44 -16.87 3.11
N THR A 258 -1.83 -18.04 3.33
CA THR A 258 -2.49 -19.09 4.12
C THR A 258 -2.34 -18.78 5.61
N ARG A 259 -3.33 -18.13 6.23
CA ARG A 259 -3.78 -18.45 7.60
C ARG A 259 -4.99 -17.70 8.12
N ASP A 260 -5.41 -16.62 7.49
CA ASP A 260 -6.63 -15.91 7.89
C ASP A 260 -7.75 -16.21 6.89
N THR A 261 -8.98 -16.27 7.40
CA THR A 261 -10.25 -16.50 6.68
C THR A 261 -10.20 -16.04 5.23
N VAL A 262 -10.53 -16.90 4.27
CA VAL A 262 -10.74 -16.49 2.85
C VAL A 262 -11.80 -15.37 2.84
N GLU A 263 -11.33 -14.12 2.77
CA GLU A 263 -12.12 -12.91 2.61
C GLU A 263 -12.36 -12.72 1.11
N GLU A 264 -13.62 -12.65 0.68
CA GLU A 264 -13.93 -12.26 -0.70
C GLU A 264 -13.82 -10.74 -0.83
N THR A 265 -13.28 -10.26 -1.94
CA THR A 265 -13.10 -8.81 -2.18
C THR A 265 -13.99 -8.33 -3.31
N VAL A 266 -14.63 -7.18 -3.13
CA VAL A 266 -15.51 -6.55 -4.13
C VAL A 266 -15.11 -5.12 -4.34
N GLN A 267 -14.88 -4.73 -5.59
CA GLN A 267 -14.65 -3.34 -5.93
C GLN A 267 -15.99 -2.61 -6.09
N VAL A 268 -16.19 -1.53 -5.35
CA VAL A 268 -17.40 -0.71 -5.32
C VAL A 268 -16.98 0.73 -5.63
N GLY A 269 -16.87 1.04 -6.93
CA GLY A 269 -16.26 2.30 -7.38
C GLY A 269 -14.79 2.38 -6.98
N PRO A 270 -14.35 3.45 -6.28
CA PRO A 270 -12.95 3.60 -5.87
C PRO A 270 -12.60 2.81 -4.60
N ILE A 271 -13.56 2.11 -4.00
CA ILE A 271 -13.41 1.45 -2.71
C ILE A 271 -13.33 -0.06 -2.91
N LEU A 272 -12.37 -0.69 -2.23
CA LEU A 272 -12.33 -2.14 -2.09
C LEU A 272 -13.08 -2.55 -0.81
N LEU A 273 -14.12 -3.39 -0.94
CA LEU A 273 -14.77 -4.02 0.20
C LEU A 273 -14.17 -5.41 0.44
N ARG A 274 -13.66 -5.65 1.65
CA ARG A 274 -13.23 -6.98 2.11
C ARG A 274 -14.36 -7.63 2.89
N LEU A 275 -15.01 -8.60 2.30
CA LEU A 275 -16.20 -9.23 2.85
C LEU A 275 -15.80 -10.19 3.97
N ILE A 276 -16.34 -9.93 5.15
CA ILE A 276 -16.16 -10.79 6.32
C ILE A 276 -17.35 -11.73 6.46
N ASP A 277 -17.06 -13.01 6.72
CA ASP A 277 -18.03 -14.10 6.75
C ASP A 277 -19.14 -13.83 7.78
N THR A 278 -20.33 -13.52 7.28
CA THR A 278 -21.58 -13.60 8.02
C THR A 278 -22.25 -14.90 7.63
N ALA A 279 -22.89 -15.58 8.58
CA ALA A 279 -23.53 -16.89 8.35
C ALA A 279 -24.41 -16.86 7.09
N GLY A 280 -23.90 -17.41 5.98
CA GLY A 280 -24.56 -17.40 4.67
C GLY A 280 -23.70 -16.99 3.45
N LEU A 281 -22.43 -16.60 3.61
CA LEU A 281 -21.55 -16.36 2.46
C LEU A 281 -21.00 -17.64 1.83
N ARG A 282 -20.76 -18.69 2.62
CA ARG A 282 -20.37 -20.01 2.11
C ARG A 282 -21.58 -20.91 1.91
N SER A 283 -21.75 -21.42 0.70
CA SER A 283 -22.77 -22.40 0.34
C SER A 283 -22.66 -23.66 1.19
N GLY A 284 -23.74 -23.98 1.91
CA GLY A 284 -23.97 -25.29 2.50
C GLY A 284 -23.54 -25.44 3.97
N ALA A 285 -24.36 -24.96 4.89
CA ALA A 285 -24.56 -25.62 6.20
C ALA A 285 -25.78 -25.03 6.90
N GLU A 286 -26.91 -25.73 6.79
CA GLU A 286 -27.97 -25.71 7.80
C GLU A 286 -27.40 -26.28 9.10
N ALA A 287 -26.78 -25.44 9.95
CA ALA A 287 -26.47 -25.83 11.33
C ALA A 287 -26.26 -24.63 12.27
N VAL A 288 -27.14 -24.56 13.28
CA VAL A 288 -27.05 -23.88 14.58
C VAL A 288 -27.33 -22.37 14.61
N GLU A 289 -28.61 -22.05 14.84
CA GLU A 289 -29.24 -20.73 14.97
C GLU A 289 -28.58 -19.81 16.01
N GLN A 290 -27.93 -20.36 17.05
CA GLN A 290 -27.18 -19.58 18.06
C GLN A 290 -25.75 -19.24 17.62
N LEU A 291 -25.05 -20.15 16.91
CA LEU A 291 -23.71 -19.88 16.37
C LEU A 291 -23.76 -18.82 15.27
N GLY A 292 -24.87 -18.74 14.52
CA GLY A 292 -25.08 -17.73 13.47
C GLY A 292 -25.19 -16.31 14.02
N ILE A 293 -25.88 -16.12 15.16
CA ILE A 293 -26.06 -14.80 15.78
C ILE A 293 -24.75 -14.29 16.37
N GLU A 294 -24.02 -15.11 17.13
CA GLU A 294 -22.74 -14.69 17.72
C GLU A 294 -21.67 -14.45 16.64
N ARG A 295 -21.67 -15.23 15.54
CA ARG A 295 -20.84 -14.94 14.37
C ARG A 295 -21.21 -13.62 13.70
N THR A 296 -22.49 -13.33 13.52
CA THR A 296 -22.95 -12.07 12.92
C THR A 296 -22.57 -10.87 13.82
N LYS A 297 -22.72 -11.01 15.14
CA LYS A 297 -22.24 -10.00 16.12
C LYS A 297 -20.73 -9.78 16.04
N ALA A 298 -19.95 -10.85 15.92
CA ALA A 298 -18.50 -10.75 15.79
C ALA A 298 -18.11 -10.07 14.47
N ALA A 299 -18.78 -10.41 13.36
CA ALA A 299 -18.58 -9.78 12.06
C ALA A 299 -18.90 -8.28 12.11
N VAL A 300 -20.06 -7.88 12.67
CA VAL A 300 -20.42 -6.46 12.82
C VAL A 300 -19.38 -5.70 13.66
N ARG A 301 -18.87 -6.31 14.75
CA ARG A 301 -17.82 -5.70 15.59
C ARG A 301 -16.48 -5.51 14.89
N GLN A 302 -16.16 -6.35 13.90
CA GLN A 302 -14.93 -6.29 13.12
C GLN A 302 -15.08 -5.48 11.83
N ALA A 303 -16.30 -5.08 11.47
CA ALA A 303 -16.62 -4.36 10.25
C ALA A 303 -16.27 -2.88 10.36
N GLY A 304 -15.76 -2.31 9.27
CA GLY A 304 -15.76 -0.87 9.02
C GLY A 304 -17.04 -0.38 8.33
N LEU A 305 -17.82 -1.30 7.75
CA LEU A 305 -19.09 -1.04 7.08
C LEU A 305 -20.03 -2.24 7.22
N VAL A 306 -21.32 -1.99 7.45
CA VAL A 306 -22.35 -3.03 7.41
C VAL A 306 -23.30 -2.79 6.24
N VAL A 307 -23.52 -3.81 5.41
CA VAL A 307 -24.60 -3.85 4.42
C VAL A 307 -25.73 -4.72 4.97
N ALA A 308 -26.83 -4.11 5.38
CA ALA A 308 -28.00 -4.80 5.93
C ALA A 308 -29.00 -5.11 4.82
N VAL A 309 -29.25 -6.40 4.56
CA VAL A 309 -30.10 -6.87 3.47
C VAL A 309 -31.43 -7.38 4.01
N PHE A 310 -32.51 -6.76 3.56
CA PHE A 310 -33.88 -7.13 3.87
C PHE A 310 -34.59 -7.63 2.62
N ASP A 311 -35.53 -8.56 2.78
CA ASP A 311 -36.34 -9.06 1.67
C ASP A 311 -37.59 -8.20 1.49
N GLY A 312 -37.72 -7.54 0.33
CA GLY A 312 -38.89 -6.74 0.02
C GLY A 312 -40.16 -7.54 -0.29
N GLY A 313 -40.02 -8.81 -0.68
CA GLY A 313 -41.13 -9.67 -1.09
C GLY A 313 -41.95 -10.28 0.06
N GLU A 314 -41.46 -10.18 1.29
CA GLU A 314 -42.11 -10.70 2.50
C GLU A 314 -42.41 -9.58 3.49
N ALA A 315 -43.35 -9.82 4.42
CA ALA A 315 -43.63 -8.89 5.50
C ALA A 315 -42.45 -8.84 6.50
N PHE A 316 -42.34 -7.75 7.25
CA PHE A 316 -41.29 -7.59 8.26
C PHE A 316 -41.39 -8.68 9.33
N THR A 317 -40.31 -9.44 9.54
CA THR A 317 -40.30 -10.61 10.42
C THR A 317 -39.57 -10.34 11.74
N GLU A 318 -39.70 -11.27 12.70
CA GLU A 318 -38.94 -11.21 13.95
C GLU A 318 -37.43 -11.37 13.72
N ALA A 319 -37.02 -12.09 12.67
CA ALA A 319 -35.62 -12.20 12.28
C ALA A 319 -35.07 -10.85 11.76
N ASP A 320 -35.90 -10.08 11.04
CA ASP A 320 -35.53 -8.71 10.61
C ASP A 320 -35.44 -7.77 11.83
N ARG A 321 -36.35 -7.91 12.80
CA ARG A 321 -36.29 -7.19 14.07
C ARG A 321 -34.99 -7.46 14.82
N ALA A 322 -34.57 -8.72 14.91
CA ALA A 322 -33.33 -9.11 15.57
C ALA A 322 -32.09 -8.50 14.88
N VAL A 323 -32.08 -8.44 13.54
CA VAL A 323 -31.02 -7.74 12.79
C VAL A 323 -31.04 -6.25 13.11
N CYS A 324 -32.20 -5.58 13.09
CA CYS A 324 -32.30 -4.17 13.45
C CYS A 324 -31.83 -3.90 14.89
N SER A 325 -32.18 -4.74 15.86
CA SER A 325 -31.71 -4.62 17.24
C SER A 325 -30.19 -4.77 17.35
N LEU A 326 -29.62 -5.75 16.65
CA LEU A 326 -28.15 -5.91 16.59
C LEU A 326 -27.45 -4.65 16.04
N LEU A 327 -28.06 -4.03 15.03
CA LEU A 327 -27.51 -2.85 14.37
C LEU A 327 -27.78 -1.54 15.14
N ALA A 328 -28.77 -1.50 16.03
CA ALA A 328 -29.00 -0.32 16.87
C ALA A 328 -27.87 -0.11 17.90
N ASP A 329 -27.20 -1.18 18.30
CA ASP A 329 -26.13 -1.15 19.30
C ASP A 329 -24.73 -0.89 18.70
N THR A 330 -24.62 -0.70 17.38
CA THR A 330 -23.32 -0.50 16.69
C THR A 330 -23.06 0.95 16.33
N THR A 331 -21.80 1.37 16.39
CA THR A 331 -21.32 2.66 15.86
C THR A 331 -20.81 2.56 14.42
N VAL A 332 -20.79 1.35 13.86
CA VAL A 332 -20.32 1.11 12.50
C VAL A 332 -21.31 1.68 11.49
N PRO A 333 -20.86 2.38 10.43
CA PRO A 333 -21.74 2.86 9.36
C PRO A 333 -22.56 1.72 8.73
N ILE A 334 -23.85 1.97 8.49
CA ILE A 334 -24.78 0.98 7.94
C ILE A 334 -25.37 1.48 6.62
N VAL A 335 -25.39 0.60 5.62
CA VAL A 335 -26.19 0.76 4.39
C VAL A 335 -27.26 -0.32 4.37
N ALA A 336 -28.53 0.09 4.46
CA ALA A 336 -29.64 -0.84 4.34
C ALA A 336 -30.05 -0.99 2.86
N ALA A 337 -30.33 -2.23 2.45
CA ALA A 337 -30.80 -2.59 1.12
C ALA A 337 -32.06 -3.46 1.24
N VAL A 338 -33.16 -3.03 0.61
CA VAL A 338 -34.36 -3.85 0.42
C VAL A 338 -34.23 -4.57 -0.92
N ASN A 339 -33.89 -5.85 -0.87
CA ASN A 339 -33.68 -6.70 -2.02
C ASN A 339 -34.99 -7.24 -2.59
N LYS A 340 -34.94 -7.83 -3.80
CA LYS A 340 -36.07 -8.37 -4.56
C LYS A 340 -37.09 -7.29 -4.94
N SER A 341 -36.62 -6.10 -5.31
CA SER A 341 -37.47 -4.99 -5.79
C SER A 341 -38.22 -5.29 -7.10
N ASP A 342 -37.85 -6.38 -7.78
CA ASP A 342 -38.53 -6.94 -8.95
C ASP A 342 -39.83 -7.69 -8.61
N LEU A 343 -40.05 -8.03 -7.34
CA LEU A 343 -41.24 -8.73 -6.85
C LEU A 343 -42.26 -7.77 -6.22
N PRO A 344 -43.53 -8.18 -6.04
CA PRO A 344 -44.51 -7.40 -5.26
C PRO A 344 -44.00 -7.13 -3.84
N GLN A 345 -43.91 -5.85 -3.47
CA GLN A 345 -43.35 -5.44 -2.18
C GLN A 345 -44.37 -5.63 -1.05
N ARG A 346 -43.97 -6.34 0.02
CA ARG A 346 -44.76 -6.61 1.22
C ARG A 346 -44.10 -6.12 2.51
N LEU A 347 -42.84 -5.69 2.42
CA LEU A 347 -42.08 -5.16 3.55
C LEU A 347 -42.55 -3.73 3.87
N ASP A 348 -43.04 -3.51 5.09
CA ASP A 348 -43.34 -2.17 5.57
C ASP A 348 -42.05 -1.44 5.96
N ARG A 349 -41.74 -0.35 5.26
CA ARG A 349 -40.54 0.46 5.52
C ARG A 349 -40.63 1.29 6.79
N ALA A 350 -41.84 1.52 7.31
CA ALA A 350 -42.03 2.18 8.59
C ALA A 350 -41.75 1.25 9.79
N ALA A 351 -41.56 -0.04 9.55
CA ALA A 351 -41.37 -1.04 10.62
C ALA A 351 -40.07 -0.88 11.42
N ALA A 352 -39.04 -0.22 10.85
CA ALA A 352 -37.78 0.04 11.53
C ALA A 352 -37.07 1.28 10.96
N PRO A 353 -36.35 2.08 11.79
CA PRO A 353 -35.59 3.24 11.32
C PRO A 353 -34.57 2.90 10.22
N ALA A 354 -33.92 1.75 10.31
CA ALA A 354 -32.95 1.28 9.32
C ALA A 354 -33.56 1.06 7.91
N LEU A 355 -34.89 0.88 7.81
CA LEU A 355 -35.60 0.68 6.54
C LEU A 355 -36.06 1.99 5.89
N ALA A 356 -36.11 3.09 6.64
CA ALA A 356 -36.61 4.38 6.15
C ALA A 356 -35.76 4.89 4.96
N ASP A 357 -34.43 4.79 5.09
CA ASP A 357 -33.47 5.23 4.07
C ASP A 357 -32.86 4.07 3.27
N ALA A 358 -33.48 2.89 3.29
CA ALA A 358 -32.95 1.71 2.63
C ALA A 358 -33.04 1.81 1.10
N VAL A 359 -31.95 1.44 0.43
CA VAL A 359 -31.87 1.41 -1.03
C VAL A 359 -32.67 0.23 -1.56
N SER A 360 -33.54 0.46 -2.54
CA SER A 360 -34.30 -0.63 -3.17
C SER A 360 -33.44 -1.28 -4.24
N VAL A 361 -33.23 -2.58 -4.15
CA VAL A 361 -32.37 -3.31 -5.08
C VAL A 361 -33.02 -4.60 -5.56
N SER A 362 -32.66 -5.04 -6.76
CA SER A 362 -32.93 -6.38 -7.24
C SER A 362 -31.60 -7.01 -7.61
N ALA A 363 -31.12 -7.92 -6.75
CA ALA A 363 -29.92 -8.70 -7.04
C ALA A 363 -30.07 -9.57 -8.31
N ALA A 364 -31.31 -9.90 -8.70
CA ALA A 364 -31.59 -10.73 -9.87
C ALA A 364 -31.51 -9.93 -11.19
N THR A 365 -31.99 -8.69 -11.19
CA THR A 365 -32.05 -7.85 -12.41
C THR A 365 -30.96 -6.79 -12.48
N GLY A 366 -30.31 -6.48 -11.36
CA GLY A 366 -29.34 -5.41 -11.23
C GLY A 366 -29.94 -4.02 -10.93
N ALA A 367 -31.28 -3.90 -10.91
CA ALA A 367 -31.94 -2.63 -10.60
C ALA A 367 -31.53 -2.11 -9.22
N GLY A 368 -31.21 -0.82 -9.13
CA GLY A 368 -30.86 -0.14 -7.87
C GLY A 368 -29.44 -0.39 -7.34
N LEU A 369 -28.65 -1.30 -7.95
CA LEU A 369 -27.28 -1.57 -7.50
C LEU A 369 -26.35 -0.37 -7.62
N GLU A 370 -26.52 0.45 -8.67
CA GLU A 370 -25.72 1.67 -8.84
C GLU A 370 -26.00 2.69 -7.73
N LEU A 371 -27.26 2.83 -7.30
CA LEU A 371 -27.62 3.68 -6.17
C LEU A 371 -27.04 3.14 -4.85
N LEU A 372 -27.03 1.82 -4.67
CA LEU A 372 -26.40 1.17 -3.52
C LEU A 372 -24.89 1.45 -3.49
N ARG A 373 -24.21 1.35 -4.64
CA ARG A 373 -22.79 1.69 -4.82
C ARG A 373 -22.52 3.14 -4.41
N GLN A 374 -23.29 4.09 -4.94
CA GLN A 374 -23.16 5.51 -4.60
C GLN A 374 -23.34 5.77 -3.10
N ARG A 375 -24.31 5.09 -2.46
CA ARG A 375 -24.54 5.23 -1.01
C ARG A 375 -23.36 4.69 -0.18
N ILE A 376 -22.79 3.56 -0.59
CA ILE A 376 -21.57 3.00 0.03
C ILE A 376 -20.40 3.99 -0.13
N CYS A 377 -20.15 4.50 -1.34
CA CYS A 377 -19.06 5.44 -1.60
C CYS A 377 -19.19 6.73 -0.77
N ALA A 378 -20.39 7.31 -0.72
CA ALA A 378 -20.66 8.53 0.04
C ALA A 378 -20.42 8.36 1.55
N LEU A 379 -20.79 7.22 2.12
CA LEU A 379 -20.59 6.93 3.54
C LEU A 379 -19.12 6.74 3.91
N CYS A 380 -18.31 6.26 2.97
CA CYS A 380 -16.88 6.07 3.18
C CYS A 380 -16.07 7.34 2.90
N ALA A 381 -16.73 8.47 2.61
CA ALA A 381 -16.11 9.76 2.31
C ALA A 381 -15.04 9.72 1.20
N ALA A 382 -15.18 8.80 0.24
CA ALA A 382 -14.20 8.64 -0.85
C ALA A 382 -14.04 9.90 -1.70
N ASP A 383 -15.07 10.75 -1.80
CA ASP A 383 -15.05 12.00 -2.57
C ASP A 383 -14.24 13.13 -1.92
N ALA A 384 -13.94 13.03 -0.63
CA ALA A 384 -13.21 14.07 0.12
C ALA A 384 -11.69 13.93 0.01
N VAL A 385 -11.19 12.80 -0.50
CA VAL A 385 -9.77 12.44 -0.43
C VAL A 385 -9.17 12.42 -1.83
N ARG A 386 -8.08 13.15 -2.06
CA ARG A 386 -7.37 13.20 -3.33
C ARG A 386 -6.14 12.29 -3.29
N PRO A 387 -6.13 11.14 -4.02
CA PRO A 387 -4.98 10.26 -4.10
C PRO A 387 -3.96 10.83 -5.09
N ASP A 388 -3.37 11.97 -4.75
CA ASP A 388 -2.44 12.71 -5.61
C ASP A 388 -0.96 12.45 -5.27
N GLY A 389 -0.67 11.52 -4.36
CA GLY A 389 0.68 11.20 -3.90
C GLY A 389 1.11 11.88 -2.61
N SER A 390 0.30 12.78 -2.03
CA SER A 390 0.56 13.35 -0.70
C SER A 390 -0.03 12.52 0.45
N MET A 391 -1.05 11.70 0.15
CA MET A 391 -1.81 10.96 1.15
C MET A 391 -0.98 9.86 1.80
N ILE A 392 -1.06 9.76 3.12
CA ILE A 392 -0.34 8.78 3.91
C ILE A 392 -1.05 7.43 3.86
N THR A 393 -0.32 6.37 3.52
CA THR A 393 -0.85 5.00 3.39
C THR A 393 -0.27 4.05 4.42
N ASN A 394 0.84 4.44 5.07
CA ASN A 394 1.59 3.60 5.99
C ASN A 394 1.49 4.11 7.44
N ARG A 395 1.17 3.20 8.36
CA ARG A 395 1.05 3.52 9.79
C ARG A 395 2.34 4.08 10.39
N ARG A 396 3.50 3.61 9.96
CA ARG A 396 4.81 4.14 10.41
C ARG A 396 4.93 5.62 10.10
N GLN A 397 4.63 6.00 8.85
CA GLN A 397 4.64 7.38 8.39
C GLN A 397 3.63 8.20 9.22
N ALA A 398 2.39 7.71 9.37
CA ALA A 398 1.36 8.41 10.14
C ALA A 398 1.75 8.64 11.61
N GLU A 399 2.31 7.63 12.28
CA GLU A 399 2.77 7.74 13.68
C GLU A 399 3.93 8.73 13.83
N ALA A 400 4.91 8.71 12.91
CA ALA A 400 6.02 9.66 12.91
C ALA A 400 5.55 11.10 12.61
N LEU A 401 4.63 11.28 11.66
CA LEU A 401 4.06 12.60 11.35
C LEU A 401 3.22 13.16 12.49
N LYS A 402 2.50 12.31 13.24
CA LYS A 402 1.80 12.75 14.47
C LYS A 402 2.77 13.25 15.53
N ARG A 403 3.87 12.52 15.77
CA ARG A 403 4.93 12.96 16.68
C ARG A 403 5.55 14.28 16.22
N ALA A 404 5.83 14.42 14.93
CA ALA A 404 6.36 15.64 14.35
C ALA A 404 5.40 16.83 14.51
N ALA A 405 4.10 16.61 14.26
CA ALA A 405 3.07 17.63 14.43
C ALA A 405 2.93 18.07 15.88
N GLU A 406 2.92 17.12 16.83
CA GLU A 406 2.86 17.40 18.26
C GLU A 406 4.08 18.20 18.74
N ALA A 407 5.28 17.79 18.34
CA ALA A 407 6.52 18.48 18.70
C ALA A 407 6.58 19.91 18.10
N ALA A 408 6.25 20.08 16.81
CA ALA A 408 6.17 21.40 16.19
C ALA A 408 5.10 22.30 16.86
N ARG A 409 3.99 21.71 17.31
CA ARG A 409 2.96 22.44 18.07
C ARG A 409 3.49 22.90 19.43
N HIS A 410 4.19 22.03 20.17
CA HIS A 410 4.80 22.40 21.45
C HIS A 410 5.84 23.52 21.30
N ALA A 411 6.69 23.45 20.27
CA ALA A 411 7.63 24.54 19.96
C ALA A 411 6.90 25.88 19.72
N ALA A 412 5.81 25.87 18.95
CA ALA A 412 5.00 27.06 18.71
C ALA A 412 4.34 27.59 19.99
N GLU A 413 3.81 26.70 20.84
CA GLU A 413 3.20 27.07 22.13
C GLU A 413 4.22 27.65 23.09
N ALA A 414 5.44 27.10 23.14
CA ALA A 414 6.52 27.59 23.97
C ALA A 414 6.93 29.02 23.57
N LEU A 415 7.13 29.26 22.27
CA LEU A 415 7.45 30.59 21.75
C LEU A 415 6.32 31.60 22.01
N CYS A 416 5.08 31.20 21.81
CA CYS A 416 3.90 32.04 22.05
C CYS A 416 3.75 32.43 23.54
N ALA A 417 4.09 31.51 24.44
CA ALA A 417 4.08 31.75 25.89
C ALA A 417 5.29 32.59 26.38
N GLY A 418 6.22 32.95 25.49
CA GLY A 418 7.40 33.77 25.83
C GLY A 418 8.52 32.99 26.53
N PHE A 419 8.56 31.66 26.37
CA PHE A 419 9.69 30.87 26.84
C PHE A 419 10.97 31.17 26.04
N THR A 420 12.10 30.81 26.62
CA THR A 420 13.42 31.00 26.01
C THR A 420 13.62 30.07 24.80
N PRO A 421 14.44 30.48 23.80
CA PRO A 421 14.62 29.72 22.55
C PRO A 421 15.13 28.28 22.73
N ASP A 422 15.87 27.99 23.81
CA ASP A 422 16.35 26.66 24.16
C ASP A 422 15.22 25.65 24.42
N ILE A 423 14.11 26.10 25.03
CA ILE A 423 12.93 25.23 25.24
C ILE A 423 12.29 24.88 23.90
N ALA A 424 12.07 25.88 23.04
CA ALA A 424 11.48 25.66 21.72
C ALA A 424 12.39 24.86 20.78
N TRP A 425 13.72 24.99 20.92
CA TRP A 425 14.71 24.26 20.15
C TRP A 425 14.60 22.75 20.35
N VAL A 426 14.42 22.27 21.59
CA VAL A 426 14.29 20.83 21.88
C VAL A 426 13.11 20.21 21.12
N ASP A 427 11.95 20.89 21.12
CA ASP A 427 10.76 20.42 20.43
C ASP A 427 10.88 20.53 18.90
N ALA A 428 11.53 21.58 18.39
CA ALA A 428 11.78 21.73 16.96
C ALA A 428 12.75 20.65 16.43
N GLU A 429 13.80 20.31 17.18
CA GLU A 429 14.70 19.18 16.87
C GLU A 429 13.97 17.84 16.90
N ALA A 430 13.07 17.63 17.87
CA ALA A 430 12.24 16.43 17.92
C ALA A 430 11.32 16.31 16.69
N ALA A 431 10.78 17.43 16.19
CA ALA A 431 10.01 17.46 14.96
C ALA A 431 10.86 17.09 13.73
N LEU A 432 12.06 17.69 13.60
CA LEU A 432 13.01 17.37 12.53
C LEU A 432 13.40 15.88 12.53
N SER A 433 13.71 15.34 13.70
CA SER A 433 14.07 13.92 13.86
C SER A 433 12.94 12.99 13.39
N ALA A 434 11.70 13.30 13.76
CA ALA A 434 10.52 12.54 13.36
C ALA A 434 10.22 12.63 11.85
N ILE A 435 10.41 13.80 11.22
CA ILE A 435 10.32 13.94 9.76
C ILE A 435 11.44 13.16 9.07
N GLY A 436 12.66 13.22 9.59
CA GLY A 436 13.82 12.48 9.08
C GLY A 436 13.64 10.96 9.16
N GLU A 437 12.89 10.46 10.15
CA GLU A 437 12.51 9.05 10.24
C GLU A 437 11.61 8.64 9.07
N VAL A 438 10.71 9.52 8.63
CA VAL A 438 9.79 9.28 7.50
C VAL A 438 10.55 9.23 6.19
N THR A 439 11.38 10.24 5.92
CA THR A 439 12.14 10.41 4.67
C THR A 439 13.37 9.50 4.57
N GLY A 440 13.83 8.95 5.70
CA GLY A 440 15.01 8.10 5.76
C GLY A 440 16.32 8.85 6.05
N GLN A 441 16.27 10.14 6.35
CA GLN A 441 17.44 10.94 6.72
C GLN A 441 18.01 10.55 8.09
N THR A 442 17.16 10.17 9.05
CA THR A 442 17.53 9.82 10.43
C THR A 442 17.04 8.43 10.82
N VAL A 443 17.08 7.47 9.89
CA VAL A 443 16.55 6.12 10.10
C VAL A 443 17.61 5.16 10.65
N ASN A 444 17.21 4.33 11.61
CA ASN A 444 18.06 3.27 12.15
C ASN A 444 17.98 1.97 11.33
N ALA A 445 18.95 1.07 11.53
CA ALA A 445 19.03 -0.19 10.78
C ALA A 445 17.86 -1.15 11.01
N GLU A 446 17.22 -1.11 12.19
CA GLU A 446 16.08 -1.97 12.50
C GLU A 446 14.82 -1.56 11.73
N ILE A 447 14.54 -0.25 11.65
CA ILE A 447 13.43 0.29 10.86
C ILE A 447 13.61 -0.07 9.39
N LEU A 448 14.82 0.14 8.84
CA LEU A 448 15.13 -0.26 7.47
C LEU A 448 14.87 -1.74 7.23
N SER A 449 15.31 -2.60 8.16
CA SER A 449 15.09 -4.05 8.03
C SER A 449 13.60 -4.39 8.00
N ARG A 450 12.79 -3.82 8.91
CA ARG A 450 11.33 -4.03 8.95
C ARG A 450 10.60 -3.52 7.71
N VAL A 451 11.05 -2.41 7.12
CA VAL A 451 10.45 -1.88 5.89
C VAL A 451 10.67 -2.85 4.74
N PHE A 452 11.91 -3.29 4.52
CA PHE A 452 12.25 -4.14 3.38
C PHE A 452 11.89 -5.62 3.56
N GLU A 453 11.69 -6.12 4.79
CA GLU A 453 11.15 -7.46 5.04
C GLU A 453 9.73 -7.66 4.48
N ARG A 454 8.97 -6.59 4.25
CA ARG A 454 7.61 -6.66 3.66
C ARG A 454 7.61 -6.78 2.13
N PHE A 455 8.76 -6.61 1.49
CA PHE A 455 8.90 -6.66 0.04
C PHE A 455 9.04 -8.10 -0.45
N CYS A 456 8.88 -8.30 -1.76
CA CYS A 456 9.10 -9.59 -2.37
C CYS A 456 10.61 -9.86 -2.57
N VAL A 457 10.99 -11.12 -2.77
CA VAL A 457 12.33 -11.44 -3.27
C VAL A 457 12.37 -11.10 -4.76
N GLY A 458 13.37 -10.32 -5.19
CA GLY A 458 13.50 -9.86 -6.58
C GLY A 458 12.88 -8.48 -6.86
N LYS A 459 12.15 -7.92 -5.90
CA LYS A 459 11.80 -6.49 -5.81
C LYS A 459 11.62 -6.05 -4.37
#